data_AF-A0A1I4BK31-F1
#
_entry.id   AF-A0A1I4BK31-F1
#
_cell.length_a   1.000
_cell.length_b   1.000
_cell.length_c   1.000
_cell.angle_alpha   90.00
_cell.angle_beta   90.00
_cell.angle_gamma   90.00
#
_symmetry.space_group_name_H-M   'P 1'
#
loop_
_entity.id
_entity.type
_entity.pdbx_description
1 polymer ?
#
loop_
_entity_poly.entity_id
_entity_poly.type
_entity_poly.pdbx_seq_one_letter_code
_entity_poly.pdbx_strand_id
1 'polypeptide(L)'
;MLYLTIGCRALLAGVFVIALAGKVRGRAAFDEFVASIVALGMFPRAGSVMAAYAVLGAEAVVILSLALPSTVLLGFAVATALLTALTAGILAAMRRGRRAPCRCFGASAAPLGKAHVVRNLLLLLAGGTGLTAGAVAGDAGAHPAGIVLALVTAAVGVLLVVRLDDLLGLFTTSAPPR
;
A
#
# COMPACT_ATOMS: atom_id res chain seq x y z
N MET A 1 12.68 12.81 -15.16
CA MET A 1 11.89 12.88 -13.91
C MET A 1 10.40 12.67 -14.14
N LEU A 2 9.81 13.26 -15.19
CA LEU A 2 8.38 13.10 -15.49
C LEU A 2 7.88 11.63 -15.55
N TYR A 3 8.54 10.76 -16.32
CA TYR A 3 8.13 9.35 -16.43
C TYR A 3 8.23 8.58 -15.11
N LEU A 4 9.21 8.93 -14.26
CA LEU A 4 9.35 8.35 -12.93
C LEU A 4 8.18 8.75 -12.03
N THR A 5 7.81 10.04 -12.03
CA THR A 5 6.64 10.55 -11.32
C THR A 5 5.36 9.86 -11.79
N ILE A 6 5.17 9.67 -13.11
CA ILE A 6 4.03 8.95 -13.68
C ILE A 6 4.01 7.49 -13.20
N GLY A 7 5.14 6.79 -13.26
CA GLY A 7 5.25 5.40 -12.81
C GLY A 7 4.95 5.24 -11.32
N CYS A 8 5.59 6.05 -10.46
CA CYS A 8 5.35 6.03 -9.01
C CYS A 8 3.90 6.36 -8.67
N ARG A 9 3.31 7.36 -9.34
CA ARG A 9 1.91 7.77 -9.17
C ARG A 9 0.96 6.62 -9.53
N ALA A 10 1.16 6.01 -10.70
CA ALA A 10 0.32 4.91 -11.16
C ALA A 10 0.44 3.66 -10.26
N LEU A 11 1.65 3.35 -9.80
CA LEU A 11 1.92 2.25 -8.89
C LEU A 11 1.17 2.44 -7.56
N LEU A 12 1.36 3.60 -6.91
CA LEU A 12 0.69 3.89 -5.64
C LEU A 12 -0.82 3.94 -5.80
N ALA A 13 -1.32 4.67 -6.80
CA ALA A 13 -2.76 4.76 -7.06
C ALA A 13 -3.38 3.36 -7.28
N GLY A 14 -2.75 2.51 -8.10
CA GLY A 14 -3.23 1.15 -8.35
C GLY A 14 -3.28 0.30 -7.08
N VAL A 15 -2.22 0.32 -6.26
CA VAL A 15 -2.17 -0.44 -5.00
C VAL A 15 -3.22 0.06 -4.02
N PHE A 16 -3.35 1.38 -3.83
CA PHE A 16 -4.34 1.96 -2.92
C PHE A 16 -5.78 1.72 -3.40
N VAL A 17 -6.05 1.80 -4.71
CA VAL A 17 -7.38 1.46 -5.27
C VAL A 17 -7.73 0.00 -4.99
N ILE A 18 -6.82 -0.94 -5.23
CA ILE A 18 -7.06 -2.36 -4.96
C ILE A 18 -7.26 -2.60 -3.46
N ALA A 19 -6.44 -1.96 -2.62
CA ALA A 19 -6.54 -2.05 -1.17
C ALA A 19 -7.87 -1.50 -0.64
N LEU A 20 -8.33 -0.36 -1.17
CA LEU A 20 -9.61 0.25 -0.80
C LEU A 20 -10.78 -0.61 -1.29
N ALA A 21 -10.75 -1.02 -2.57
CA ALA A 21 -11.75 -1.87 -3.19
C ALA A 21 -11.94 -3.17 -2.40
N GLY A 22 -10.84 -3.78 -1.92
CA GLY A 22 -10.88 -4.97 -1.07
C GLY A 22 -11.57 -4.78 0.28
N LYS A 23 -11.58 -3.55 0.83
CA LYS A 23 -12.21 -3.23 2.12
C LYS A 23 -13.67 -2.81 1.98
N VAL A 24 -14.03 -2.16 0.86
CA VAL A 24 -15.39 -1.66 0.62
C VAL A 24 -16.30 -2.63 -0.14
N ARG A 25 -15.76 -3.78 -0.61
CA ARG A 25 -16.50 -4.77 -1.40
C ARG A 25 -17.71 -5.39 -0.68
N GLY A 26 -17.78 -5.27 0.64
CA GLY A 26 -18.94 -5.68 1.43
C GLY A 26 -18.70 -5.55 2.93
N ARG A 27 -19.79 -5.63 3.71
CA ARG A 27 -19.73 -5.53 5.19
C ARG A 27 -18.80 -6.57 5.80
N ALA A 28 -18.86 -7.82 5.32
CA ALA A 28 -17.99 -8.89 5.80
C ALA A 28 -16.49 -8.57 5.63
N ALA A 29 -16.09 -8.00 4.49
CA ALA A 29 -14.68 -7.63 4.24
C ALA A 29 -14.22 -6.50 5.17
N PHE A 30 -15.10 -5.53 5.43
CA PHE A 30 -14.81 -4.46 6.39
C PHE A 30 -14.72 -5.00 7.83
N ASP A 31 -15.63 -5.89 8.23
CA ASP A 31 -15.62 -6.50 9.56
C ASP A 31 -14.36 -7.35 9.78
N GLU A 32 -13.90 -8.07 8.76
CA GLU A 32 -12.63 -8.78 8.78
C GLU A 32 -11.43 -7.84 8.91
N PHE A 33 -11.47 -6.68 8.24
CA PHE A 33 -10.43 -5.66 8.38
C PHE A 33 -10.40 -5.08 9.80
N VAL A 34 -11.56 -4.74 10.37
CA VAL A 34 -11.68 -4.31 11.77
C VAL A 34 -11.16 -5.40 12.72
N ALA A 35 -11.55 -6.66 12.49
CA ALA A 35 -11.08 -7.79 13.29
C ALA A 35 -9.55 -7.93 13.23
N SER A 36 -8.93 -7.69 12.06
CA SER A 36 -7.47 -7.69 11.93
C SER A 36 -6.81 -6.59 12.78
N ILE A 37 -7.41 -5.40 12.85
CA ILE A 37 -6.90 -4.29 13.69
C ILE A 37 -7.08 -4.62 15.18
N VAL A 38 -8.21 -5.20 15.56
CA VAL A 38 -8.46 -5.65 16.93
C VAL A 38 -7.43 -6.72 17.33
N ALA A 39 -7.12 -7.66 16.43
CA ALA A 39 -6.16 -8.73 16.68
C ALA A 39 -4.70 -8.22 16.84
N LEU A 40 -4.37 -7.04 16.31
CA LEU A 40 -3.09 -6.37 16.57
C LEU A 40 -2.95 -5.95 18.05
N GLY A 41 -4.08 -5.78 18.76
CA GLY A 41 -4.10 -5.47 20.19
C GLY A 41 -3.50 -4.10 20.52
N MET A 42 -3.53 -3.15 19.57
CA MET A 42 -2.99 -1.80 19.78
C MET A 42 -3.98 -0.86 20.46
N PHE A 43 -5.28 -1.08 20.29
CA PHE A 43 -6.36 -0.23 20.78
C PHE A 43 -7.52 -1.08 21.31
N PRO A 44 -8.37 -0.53 22.21
CA PRO A 44 -9.65 -1.15 22.53
C PRO A 44 -10.54 -1.26 21.28
N ARG A 45 -11.57 -2.12 21.31
CA ARG A 45 -12.41 -2.41 20.15
C ARG A 45 -12.99 -1.17 19.48
N ALA A 46 -13.47 -0.19 20.25
CA ALA A 46 -13.98 1.08 19.74
C ALA A 46 -12.89 1.89 19.00
N GLY A 47 -11.67 1.93 19.55
CA GLY A 47 -10.52 2.59 18.91
C GLY A 47 -10.08 1.88 17.63
N SER A 48 -10.20 0.55 17.57
CA SER A 48 -9.88 -0.24 16.37
C SER A 48 -10.84 0.05 15.21
N VAL A 49 -12.13 0.25 15.50
CA VAL A 49 -13.12 0.67 14.50
C VAL A 49 -12.80 2.07 13.98
N MET A 50 -12.47 3.00 14.87
CA MET A 50 -12.10 4.36 14.47
C MET A 50 -10.82 4.37 13.62
N ALA A 51 -9.82 3.56 13.99
CA ALA A 51 -8.61 3.38 13.18
C ALA A 51 -8.93 2.78 11.81
N ALA A 52 -9.88 1.83 11.70
CA ALA A 52 -10.30 1.27 10.43
C ALA A 52 -10.89 2.33 9.50
N TYR A 53 -11.78 3.18 10.01
CA TYR A 53 -12.33 4.30 9.25
C TYR A 53 -11.27 5.35 8.90
N ALA A 54 -10.33 5.64 9.80
CA ALA A 54 -9.24 6.56 9.54
C ALA A 54 -8.34 6.07 8.40
N VAL A 55 -8.00 4.78 8.39
CA VAL A 55 -7.24 4.17 7.28
C VAL A 55 -8.04 4.25 5.99
N LEU A 56 -9.33 3.89 6.00
CA LEU A 56 -10.19 3.95 4.81
C LEU A 56 -10.28 5.37 4.23
N GLY A 57 -10.46 6.37 5.09
CA GLY A 57 -10.48 7.78 4.71
C GLY A 57 -9.13 8.23 4.14
N ALA A 58 -8.03 7.85 4.78
CA ALA A 58 -6.69 8.17 4.29
C ALA A 58 -6.40 7.52 2.92
N GLU A 59 -6.82 6.27 2.69
CA GLU A 59 -6.72 5.61 1.39
C GLU A 59 -7.50 6.36 0.31
N ALA A 60 -8.74 6.77 0.60
CA ALA A 60 -9.55 7.56 -0.32
C ALA A 60 -8.90 8.92 -0.63
N VAL A 61 -8.38 9.61 0.38
CA VAL A 61 -7.66 10.89 0.20
C VAL A 61 -6.42 10.72 -0.68
N VAL A 62 -5.65 9.64 -0.48
CA VAL A 62 -4.50 9.32 -1.35
C VAL A 62 -4.93 9.13 -2.79
N ILE A 63 -5.97 8.33 -3.04
CA ILE A 63 -6.47 8.04 -4.39
C ILE A 63 -6.92 9.34 -5.09
N LEU A 64 -7.73 10.15 -4.40
CA LEU A 64 -8.24 11.40 -4.95
C LEU A 64 -7.13 12.43 -5.19
N SER A 65 -6.17 12.52 -4.26
CA SER A 65 -5.03 13.45 -4.40
C SER A 65 -4.07 13.01 -5.50
N LEU A 66 -3.89 11.70 -5.71
CA LEU A 66 -3.12 11.19 -6.84
C LEU A 66 -3.91 11.22 -8.15
N ALA A 67 -5.21 11.49 -8.17
CA ALA A 67 -5.99 11.57 -9.42
C ALA A 67 -5.83 12.92 -10.13
N LEU A 68 -5.58 14.00 -9.38
CA LEU A 68 -5.44 15.35 -9.94
C LEU A 68 -3.97 15.76 -10.05
N PRO A 69 -3.52 16.34 -11.18
CA PRO A 69 -2.15 16.83 -11.31
C PRO A 69 -1.77 17.87 -10.25
N SER A 70 -2.71 18.74 -9.87
CA SER A 70 -2.49 19.83 -8.90
C SER A 70 -2.26 19.36 -7.46
N THR A 71 -2.75 18.17 -7.10
CA THR A 71 -2.64 17.62 -5.74
C THR A 71 -1.70 16.42 -5.66
N VAL A 72 -0.95 16.13 -6.74
CA VAL A 72 -0.10 14.92 -6.81
C VAL A 72 0.97 14.87 -5.72
N LEU A 73 1.57 16.01 -5.38
CA LEU A 73 2.57 16.10 -4.29
C LEU A 73 1.94 15.81 -2.93
N LEU A 74 0.74 16.34 -2.69
CA LEU A 74 -0.04 16.03 -1.49
C LEU A 74 -0.37 14.53 -1.44
N GLY A 75 -0.76 13.95 -2.57
CA GLY A 75 -1.03 12.52 -2.68
C GLY A 75 0.19 11.66 -2.32
N PHE A 76 1.38 11.99 -2.83
CA PHE A 76 2.62 11.31 -2.45
C PHE A 76 2.96 11.48 -0.97
N ALA A 77 2.78 12.69 -0.41
CA ALA A 77 3.05 12.95 1.00
C ALA A 77 2.11 12.15 1.92
N VAL A 78 0.80 12.19 1.67
CA VAL A 78 -0.19 11.44 2.44
C VAL A 78 0.02 9.93 2.28
N ALA A 79 0.33 9.45 1.07
CA ALA A 79 0.66 8.05 0.83
C ALA A 79 1.88 7.63 1.66
N THR A 80 2.96 8.40 1.62
CA THR A 80 4.19 8.11 2.37
C THR A 80 3.93 8.11 3.88
N ALA A 81 3.15 9.08 4.39
CA ALA A 81 2.78 9.13 5.80
C ALA A 81 1.94 7.91 6.22
N LEU A 82 0.95 7.53 5.41
CA LEU A 82 0.10 6.37 5.66
C LEU A 82 0.93 5.06 5.63
N LEU A 83 1.78 4.87 4.62
CA LEU A 83 2.69 3.72 4.52
C LEU A 83 3.64 3.67 5.72
N THR A 84 4.15 4.80 6.19
CA THR A 84 5.01 4.86 7.37
C THR A 84 4.26 4.42 8.63
N ALA A 85 3.05 4.95 8.85
CA ALA A 85 2.21 4.58 9.98
C ALA A 85 1.85 3.08 9.97
N LEU A 86 1.49 2.55 8.80
CA LEU A 86 1.22 1.12 8.63
C LEU A 86 2.48 0.27 8.89
N THR A 87 3.65 0.70 8.42
CA THR A 87 4.93 0.01 8.68
C THR A 87 5.22 -0.03 10.17
N ALA A 88 5.08 1.11 10.85
CA ALA A 88 5.31 1.22 12.28
C ALA A 88 4.36 0.32 13.08
N GLY A 89 3.07 0.28 12.72
CA GLY A 89 2.08 -0.61 13.34
C GLY A 89 2.43 -2.09 13.15
N ILE A 90 2.82 -2.49 11.95
CA ILE A 90 3.28 -3.86 11.65
C ILE A 90 4.52 -4.22 12.50
N LEU A 91 5.53 -3.35 12.52
CA LEU A 91 6.75 -3.58 13.30
C LEU A 91 6.46 -3.65 14.80
N ALA A 92 5.59 -2.78 15.32
CA ALA A 92 5.17 -2.80 16.72
C ALA A 92 4.44 -4.11 17.07
N ALA A 93 3.54 -4.58 16.21
CA ALA A 93 2.85 -5.85 16.40
C ALA A 93 3.80 -7.05 16.35
N MET A 94 4.75 -7.06 15.42
CA MET A 94 5.78 -8.09 15.32
C MET A 94 6.69 -8.11 16.56
N ARG A 95 7.10 -6.95 17.07
CA ARG A 95 7.89 -6.83 18.31
C ARG A 95 7.14 -7.37 19.54
N ARG A 96 5.81 -7.33 19.52
CA ARG A 96 4.93 -7.89 20.57
C ARG A 96 4.57 -9.36 20.31
N GLY A 97 5.18 -10.02 19.33
CA GLY A 97 4.95 -11.44 19.02
C GLY A 97 3.59 -11.74 18.39
N ARG A 98 2.84 -10.73 17.91
CA ARG A 98 1.52 -10.93 17.31
C ARG A 98 1.69 -11.40 15.87
N ARG A 99 1.05 -12.54 15.53
CA ARG A 99 1.01 -13.12 14.18
C ARG A 99 -0.40 -13.05 13.57
N ALA A 100 -1.13 -11.98 13.86
CA ALA A 100 -2.44 -11.75 13.26
C ALA A 100 -2.32 -11.60 11.73
N PRO A 101 -3.36 -11.96 10.96
CA PRO A 101 -3.40 -11.67 9.52
C PRO A 101 -3.44 -10.16 9.29
N CYS A 102 -2.71 -9.67 8.27
CA CYS A 102 -2.66 -8.25 7.94
C CYS A 102 -3.52 -7.94 6.71
N ARG A 103 -4.70 -7.35 6.91
CA ARG A 103 -5.61 -6.97 5.82
C ARG A 103 -5.46 -5.52 5.34
N CYS A 104 -4.33 -4.88 5.65
CA CYS A 104 -4.10 -3.46 5.31
C CYS A 104 -4.09 -3.18 3.80
N PHE A 105 -3.71 -4.15 2.95
CA PHE A 105 -3.66 -3.99 1.49
C PHE A 105 -4.66 -4.89 0.73
N GLY A 106 -5.70 -5.38 1.40
CA GLY A 106 -6.73 -6.24 0.81
C GLY A 106 -6.91 -7.56 1.56
N ALA A 107 -7.59 -8.52 0.92
CA ALA A 107 -8.03 -9.79 1.51
C ALA A 107 -6.90 -10.81 1.81
N SER A 108 -5.65 -10.36 1.96
CA SER A 108 -4.54 -11.26 2.31
C SER A 108 -4.78 -11.83 3.72
N ALA A 109 -4.89 -13.16 3.79
CA ALA A 109 -5.01 -13.88 5.06
C ALA A 109 -3.64 -14.32 5.61
N ALA A 110 -2.55 -13.94 4.94
CA ALA A 110 -1.21 -14.30 5.36
C ALA A 110 -0.88 -13.66 6.73
N PRO A 111 -0.25 -14.41 7.66
CA PRO A 111 0.17 -13.87 8.94
C PRO A 111 1.24 -12.79 8.72
N LEU A 112 1.25 -11.79 9.61
CA LEU A 112 2.26 -10.73 9.63
C LEU A 112 3.68 -11.32 9.55
N GLY A 113 4.46 -10.84 8.58
CA GLY A 113 5.82 -11.31 8.34
C GLY A 113 6.69 -10.28 7.64
N LYS A 114 7.97 -10.62 7.46
CA LYS A 114 8.98 -9.75 6.83
C LYS A 114 8.56 -9.27 5.43
N ALA A 115 7.81 -10.08 4.70
CA ALA A 115 7.22 -9.75 3.40
C ALA A 115 6.41 -8.45 3.42
N HIS A 116 5.61 -8.25 4.47
CA HIS A 116 4.74 -7.08 4.58
C HIS A 116 5.55 -5.81 4.81
N VAL A 117 6.62 -5.91 5.59
CA VAL A 117 7.56 -4.81 5.83
C VAL A 117 8.29 -4.47 4.53
N VAL A 118 8.82 -5.46 3.81
CA VAL A 118 9.50 -5.25 2.52
C VAL A 118 8.55 -4.58 1.52
N ARG A 119 7.32 -5.08 1.37
CA ARG A 119 6.29 -4.47 0.50
C ARG A 119 6.10 -3.00 0.84
N ASN A 120 5.91 -2.69 2.12
CA ASN A 120 5.60 -1.33 2.54
C ASN A 120 6.81 -0.39 2.38
N LEU A 121 8.02 -0.89 2.60
CA LEU A 121 9.25 -0.14 2.35
C LEU A 121 9.45 0.14 0.86
N LEU A 122 9.18 -0.82 -0.04
CA LEU A 122 9.23 -0.59 -1.49
C LEU A 122 8.23 0.48 -1.93
N LEU A 123 7.00 0.44 -1.41
CA LEU A 123 5.99 1.47 -1.69
C LEU A 123 6.37 2.83 -1.09
N LEU A 124 6.99 2.85 0.09
CA LEU A 124 7.47 4.07 0.73
C LEU A 124 8.61 4.70 -0.06
N LEU A 125 9.53 3.89 -0.60
CA LEU A 125 10.55 4.33 -1.53
C LEU A 125 9.91 4.91 -2.80
N ALA A 126 8.92 4.24 -3.39
CA ALA A 126 8.20 4.75 -4.56
C ALA A 126 7.49 6.09 -4.27
N GLY A 127 6.93 6.26 -3.07
CA GLY A 127 6.34 7.51 -2.60
C GLY A 127 7.37 8.62 -2.46
N GLY A 128 8.50 8.36 -1.80
CA GLY A 128 9.60 9.32 -1.66
C GLY A 128 10.23 9.71 -2.99
N THR A 129 10.44 8.75 -3.89
CA THR A 129 10.96 9.03 -5.25
C THR A 129 9.95 9.82 -6.07
N GLY A 130 8.66 9.50 -5.99
CA GLY A 130 7.61 10.26 -6.67
C GLY A 130 7.50 11.69 -6.16
N LEU A 131 7.61 11.90 -4.84
CA LEU A 131 7.57 13.22 -4.21
C LEU A 131 8.78 14.08 -4.63
N THR A 132 9.98 13.52 -4.53
CA THR A 132 11.23 14.23 -4.89
C THR A 132 11.29 14.52 -6.39
N ALA A 133 10.95 13.54 -7.25
CA ALA A 133 10.95 13.72 -8.70
C ALA A 133 9.85 14.69 -9.17
N GLY A 134 8.68 14.69 -8.51
CA GLY A 134 7.59 15.62 -8.79
C GLY A 134 7.92 17.07 -8.42
N ALA A 135 8.67 17.29 -7.34
CA ALA A 135 9.06 18.63 -6.89
C ALA A 135 10.07 19.31 -7.82
N VAL A 136 10.84 18.54 -8.60
CA VAL A 136 11.89 19.05 -9.52
C VAL A 136 11.55 18.83 -10.99
N ALA A 137 10.35 18.32 -11.31
CA ALA A 137 9.94 18.08 -12.68
C ALA A 137 9.58 19.41 -13.36
N GLY A 138 10.30 19.75 -14.44
CA GLY A 138 9.91 20.83 -15.36
C GLY A 138 8.97 20.34 -16.47
N ASP A 139 8.37 21.29 -17.19
CA ASP A 139 7.41 21.08 -18.29
C ASP A 139 8.06 20.60 -19.60
N ALA A 140 8.98 19.63 -19.51
CA ALA A 140 9.52 19.00 -20.70
C ALA A 140 8.42 18.16 -21.38
N GLY A 141 8.18 18.42 -22.67
CA GLY A 141 7.19 17.70 -23.46
C GLY A 141 7.32 16.18 -23.33
N ALA A 142 6.24 15.53 -22.88
CA ALA A 142 6.23 14.10 -22.64
C ALA A 142 6.10 13.33 -23.96
N HIS A 143 7.02 12.43 -24.24
CA HIS A 143 6.90 11.52 -25.37
C HIS A 143 5.88 10.41 -25.04
N PRO A 144 4.86 10.14 -25.89
CA PRO A 144 3.80 9.17 -25.60
C PRO A 144 4.32 7.77 -25.25
N ALA A 145 5.34 7.30 -25.96
CA ALA A 145 5.96 5.99 -25.70
C ALA A 145 6.53 5.87 -24.27
N GLY A 146 7.12 6.94 -23.72
CA GLY A 146 7.65 6.94 -22.36
C GLY A 146 6.55 6.88 -21.30
N ILE A 147 5.38 7.49 -21.59
CA ILE A 147 4.20 7.40 -20.73
C ILE A 147 3.68 5.95 -20.70
N VAL A 148 3.51 5.33 -21.88
CA VAL A 148 3.03 3.95 -21.99
C VAL A 148 3.97 2.99 -21.24
N LEU A 149 5.28 3.13 -21.43
CA LEU A 149 6.25 2.29 -20.73
C LEU A 149 6.17 2.46 -19.21
N ALA A 150 6.03 3.70 -18.72
CA ALA A 150 5.89 3.97 -17.29
C ALA A 150 4.61 3.34 -16.70
N LEU A 151 3.49 3.43 -17.42
CA LEU A 151 2.21 2.84 -17.01
C LEU A 151 2.25 1.31 -17.01
N VAL A 152 2.82 0.69 -18.03
CA VAL A 152 2.98 -0.77 -18.10
C VAL A 152 3.87 -1.26 -16.97
N THR A 153 5.00 -0.58 -16.74
CA THR A 153 5.92 -0.90 -15.63
C THR A 153 5.22 -0.79 -14.28
N ALA A 154 4.44 0.29 -14.09
CA ALA A 154 3.64 0.46 -12.88
C ALA A 154 2.58 -0.64 -12.71
N ALA A 155 1.87 -1.02 -13.78
CA ALA A 155 0.86 -2.08 -13.73
C ALA A 155 1.46 -3.44 -13.33
N VAL A 156 2.62 -3.79 -13.89
CA VAL A 156 3.38 -4.98 -13.48
C VAL A 156 3.79 -4.87 -12.02
N GLY A 157 4.29 -3.71 -11.59
CA GLY A 157 4.63 -3.44 -10.19
C GLY A 157 3.43 -3.61 -9.24
N VAL A 158 2.25 -3.09 -9.61
CA VAL A 158 1.02 -3.26 -8.82
C VAL A 158 0.69 -4.74 -8.68
N LEU A 159 0.74 -5.51 -9.78
CA LEU A 159 0.46 -6.94 -9.76
C LEU A 159 1.43 -7.68 -8.82
N LEU A 160 2.73 -7.40 -8.94
CA LEU A 160 3.76 -8.02 -8.09
C LEU A 160 3.56 -7.67 -6.61
N VAL A 161 3.22 -6.42 -6.30
CA VAL A 161 2.98 -5.96 -4.93
C VAL A 161 1.74 -6.61 -4.32
N VAL A 162 0.65 -6.70 -5.09
CA VAL A 162 -0.62 -7.31 -4.65
C VAL A 162 -0.48 -8.81 -4.48
N ARG A 163 0.31 -9.47 -5.34
CA ARG A 163 0.53 -10.92 -5.35
C ARG A 163 1.79 -11.36 -4.61
N LEU A 164 2.49 -10.47 -3.93
CA LEU A 164 3.75 -10.78 -3.26
C LEU A 164 3.60 -11.92 -2.24
N ASP A 165 2.51 -11.92 -1.48
CA ASP A 165 2.25 -12.96 -0.48
C ASP A 165 2.03 -14.34 -1.15
N ASP A 166 1.27 -14.39 -2.25
CA ASP A 166 1.05 -15.60 -3.06
C ASP A 166 2.38 -16.12 -3.65
N LEU A 167 3.20 -15.21 -4.19
CA LEU A 167 4.50 -15.52 -4.78
C LEU A 167 5.48 -16.07 -3.73
N LEU A 168 5.53 -15.47 -2.54
CA LEU A 168 6.38 -15.95 -1.46
C LEU A 168 5.89 -17.31 -0.92
N GLY A 169 4.59 -17.56 -0.93
CA GLY A 169 3.99 -18.86 -0.62
C GLY A 169 4.50 -20.02 -1.50
N LEU A 170 4.84 -19.73 -2.76
CA LEU A 170 5.41 -20.73 -3.68
C LEU A 170 6.82 -21.18 -3.26
N PHE A 171 7.59 -20.31 -2.61
CA PHE A 171 8.96 -20.61 -2.19
C PHE A 171 9.03 -21.18 -0.77
N THR A 172 8.01 -20.96 0.08
CA THR A 172 7.98 -21.49 1.45
C THR A 172 7.44 -22.91 1.54
N THR A 173 6.65 -23.36 0.56
CA THR A 173 6.19 -24.76 0.45
C THR A 173 7.28 -25.72 -0.02
N SER A 174 8.45 -25.22 -0.45
CA SER A 174 9.60 -26.03 -0.90
C SER A 174 10.57 -26.46 0.22
N ALA A 175 10.33 -26.06 1.47
CA ALA A 175 11.15 -26.50 2.60
C ALA A 175 10.62 -27.86 3.14
N PRO A 176 11.42 -28.95 3.10
CA PRO A 176 10.98 -30.23 3.65
C PRO A 176 10.71 -30.10 5.16
N PRO A 177 9.71 -30.82 5.69
CA PRO A 177 9.45 -30.85 7.13
C PRO A 177 10.70 -31.37 7.86
N ARG A 178 11.09 -30.69 8.94
CA ARG A 178 12.10 -31.16 9.89
C ARG A 178 11.46 -32.01 10.96
#